data_AF-A0A7R9YG01-F1
#
_entry.id   AF-A0A7R9YG01-F1
#
_cell.length_a   1.000
_cell.length_b   1.000
_cell.length_c   1.000
_cell.angle_alpha   90.00
_cell.angle_beta   90.00
_cell.angle_gamma   90.00
#
_symmetry.space_group_name_H-M   'P 1'
#
loop_
_entity.id
_entity.type
_entity.pdbx_description
1 polymer ?
#
loop_
_entity_poly.entity_id
_entity_poly.type
_entity_poly.pdbx_seq_one_letter_code
_entity_poly.pdbx_strand_id
1 'polypeptide(L)'
;GGGPRGRLSPPLDAAFPGIECLHAEPPVFLVHDFLSQEQCEALVAAAKQEQLAKVEYQDAVLLDRQRLLLLLPLLLCTPLPSVAKLLEAVQGDWALIGAKDIAAAVAAPIAGGALAAAALIQIVTFALTKLTGGKIFTGTKFSTASIDATKQRELLAVVEAAKQRAASLCCTTKDHLEVPTVTRYLPGELQRRHNDARPAGDPDNYDVYMKNGGQRMVQVLTYLNTLAPEDGGETRFWDPKVGGGLRVHPRKGMALVFFPAFEDGSMDPRMPHSGEPVVSGVKWTLNTWVTQYPTS
;
A
#
# COMPACT_ATOMS: atom_id res chain seq x y z
N GLY A 1 -5.58 -17.34 23.61
CA GLY A 1 -4.30 -16.86 23.06
C GLY A 1 -4.24 -15.35 23.20
N GLY A 2 -3.30 -14.83 24.00
CA GLY A 2 -3.20 -13.42 24.34
C GLY A 2 -2.87 -12.55 23.13
N GLY A 3 -3.73 -11.60 22.80
CA GLY A 3 -3.28 -10.39 22.10
C GLY A 3 -2.34 -9.60 23.02
N PRO A 4 -1.51 -8.69 22.48
CA PRO A 4 -0.61 -7.89 23.29
C PRO A 4 -1.44 -6.92 24.13
N ARG A 5 -1.89 -7.35 25.31
CA ARG A 5 -2.39 -6.44 26.34
C ARG A 5 -1.17 -5.66 26.84
N GLY A 6 -1.12 -4.36 26.55
CA GLY A 6 -0.14 -3.45 27.15
C GLY A 6 0.84 -2.73 26.22
N ARG A 7 0.69 -2.81 24.87
CA ARG A 7 1.44 -1.91 23.97
C ARG A 7 0.56 -0.74 23.55
N LEU A 8 1.08 0.46 23.69
CA LEU A 8 0.37 1.70 23.38
C LEU A 8 0.59 2.09 21.92
N SER A 9 -0.45 2.61 21.28
CA SER A 9 -0.30 3.32 20.01
C SER A 9 0.31 4.70 20.26
N PRO A 10 1.04 5.26 19.28
CA PRO A 10 1.49 6.65 19.31
C PRO A 10 0.38 7.64 19.70
N PRO A 11 0.73 8.78 20.33
CA PRO A 11 -0.26 9.77 20.74
C PRO A 11 -1.02 10.36 19.54
N LEU A 12 -2.28 10.71 19.77
CA LEU A 12 -3.16 11.37 18.82
C LEU A 12 -4.04 12.36 19.58
N ASP A 13 -4.29 13.54 19.02
CA ASP A 13 -5.20 14.51 19.60
C ASP A 13 -6.65 14.04 19.43
N ALA A 14 -7.20 13.46 20.49
CA ALA A 14 -8.59 12.99 20.53
C ALA A 14 -9.63 14.13 20.45
N ALA A 15 -9.21 15.39 20.64
CA ALA A 15 -10.06 16.57 20.51
C ALA A 15 -9.92 17.25 19.14
N PHE A 16 -9.15 16.65 18.21
CA PHE A 16 -8.96 17.23 16.89
C PHE A 16 -10.29 17.42 16.15
N PRO A 17 -10.57 18.60 15.56
CA PRO A 17 -11.84 18.87 14.91
C PRO A 17 -12.17 17.84 13.82
N GLY A 18 -13.39 17.29 13.85
CA GLY A 18 -13.86 16.32 12.87
C GLY A 18 -13.32 14.90 13.05
N ILE A 19 -12.61 14.60 14.14
CA ILE A 19 -12.14 13.24 14.42
C ILE A 19 -13.31 12.29 14.77
N GLU A 20 -13.26 11.08 14.22
CA GLU A 20 -14.21 9.99 14.47
C GLU A 20 -13.43 8.69 14.68
N CYS A 21 -13.70 7.98 15.77
CA CYS A 21 -13.10 6.67 16.01
C CYS A 21 -13.91 5.58 15.28
N LEU A 22 -13.30 4.99 14.25
CA LEU A 22 -13.90 3.85 13.53
C LEU A 22 -13.65 2.52 14.25
N HIS A 23 -12.50 2.40 14.92
CA HIS A 23 -12.13 1.22 15.67
C HIS A 23 -11.23 1.60 16.82
N ALA A 24 -11.46 1.02 18.00
CA ALA A 24 -10.73 1.39 19.22
C ALA A 24 -9.42 0.62 19.41
N GLU A 25 -9.39 -0.68 19.09
CA GLU A 25 -8.21 -1.53 19.39
C GLU A 25 -8.04 -2.68 18.39
N PRO A 26 -7.17 -2.57 17.37
CA PRO A 26 -6.22 -1.47 17.14
C PRO A 26 -6.92 -0.17 16.69
N PRO A 27 -6.39 1.00 17.03
CA PRO A 27 -7.03 2.27 16.73
C PRO A 27 -7.03 2.61 15.24
N VAL A 28 -8.19 2.99 14.72
CA VAL A 28 -8.38 3.53 13.37
C VAL A 28 -9.36 4.70 13.46
N PHE A 29 -8.98 5.83 12.88
CA PHE A 29 -9.77 7.07 12.93
C PHE A 29 -10.05 7.62 11.54
N LEU A 30 -11.15 8.35 11.41
CA LEU A 30 -11.37 9.32 10.35
C LEU A 30 -11.21 10.73 10.90
N VAL A 31 -10.75 11.64 10.05
CA VAL A 31 -10.83 13.07 10.28
C VAL A 31 -11.57 13.69 9.11
N HIS A 32 -12.79 14.16 9.38
CA HIS A 32 -13.63 14.89 8.43
C HIS A 32 -13.01 16.28 8.17
N ASP A 33 -13.14 16.76 6.93
CA ASP A 33 -12.66 18.08 6.51
C ASP A 33 -11.18 18.37 6.85
N PHE A 34 -10.33 17.33 6.83
CA PHE A 34 -8.90 17.45 7.07
C PHE A 34 -8.23 18.41 6.07
N LEU A 35 -8.57 18.31 4.79
CA LEU A 35 -8.24 19.29 3.75
C LEU A 35 -9.50 19.87 3.11
N SER A 36 -9.43 21.15 2.72
CA SER A 36 -10.52 21.77 1.97
C SER A 36 -10.64 21.19 0.56
N GLN A 37 -11.79 21.42 -0.08
CA GLN A 37 -12.06 20.97 -1.44
C GLN A 37 -11.06 21.57 -2.44
N GLU A 38 -10.72 22.85 -2.27
CA GLU A 38 -9.76 23.61 -3.09
C GLU A 38 -8.33 23.11 -2.88
N GLN A 39 -7.95 22.80 -1.63
CA GLN A 39 -6.64 22.23 -1.32
C GLN A 39 -6.45 20.86 -1.99
N CYS A 40 -7.49 20.02 -1.96
CA CYS A 40 -7.47 18.74 -2.65
C CYS A 40 -7.32 18.91 -4.17
N GLU A 41 -8.07 19.84 -4.76
CA GLU A 41 -7.99 20.14 -6.20
C GLU A 41 -6.63 20.67 -6.62
N ALA A 42 -6.00 21.54 -5.81
CA ALA A 42 -4.67 22.07 -6.08
C ALA A 42 -3.62 20.95 -6.16
N LEU A 43 -3.65 19.99 -5.22
CA LEU A 43 -2.74 18.84 -5.23
C LEU A 43 -2.94 17.94 -6.44
N VAL A 44 -4.20 17.66 -6.80
CA VAL A 44 -4.53 16.85 -7.99
C VAL A 44 -4.15 17.57 -9.28
N ALA A 45 -4.40 18.87 -9.38
CA ALA A 45 -4.04 19.69 -10.54
C ALA A 45 -2.53 19.74 -10.73
N ALA A 46 -1.77 19.93 -9.65
CA ALA A 46 -0.31 19.92 -9.69
C ALA A 46 0.25 18.59 -10.21
N ALA A 47 -0.27 17.46 -9.72
CA ALA A 47 0.14 16.15 -10.23
C ALA A 47 -0.21 15.95 -11.72
N LYS A 48 -1.39 16.41 -12.16
CA LYS A 48 -1.82 16.31 -13.57
C LYS A 48 -1.01 17.21 -14.52
N GLN A 49 -0.58 18.38 -14.04
CA GLN A 49 0.20 19.35 -14.80
C GLN A 49 1.72 19.09 -14.73
N GLU A 50 2.12 17.93 -14.21
CA GLU A 50 3.54 17.53 -14.05
C GLU A 50 4.36 18.53 -13.23
N GLN A 51 3.69 19.26 -12.34
CA GLN A 51 4.31 20.16 -11.37
C GLN A 51 4.94 19.41 -10.19
N LEU A 52 4.57 18.14 -10.03
CA LEU A 52 5.16 17.21 -9.06
C LEU A 52 5.93 16.12 -9.80
N ALA A 53 7.13 15.81 -9.34
CA ALA A 53 7.96 14.77 -9.92
C ALA A 53 7.37 13.38 -9.62
N LYS A 54 7.27 12.55 -10.65
CA LYS A 54 6.88 11.14 -10.50
C LYS A 54 7.96 10.42 -9.70
N VAL A 55 7.56 9.61 -8.71
CA VAL A 55 8.47 8.76 -7.95
C VAL A 55 8.75 7.51 -8.78
N GLU A 56 9.98 7.37 -9.25
CA GLU A 56 10.43 6.15 -9.90
C GLU A 56 10.80 5.11 -8.84
N TYR A 57 10.21 3.93 -8.94
CA TYR A 57 10.63 2.81 -8.13
C TYR A 57 11.74 2.07 -8.88
N GLN A 58 12.97 2.25 -8.42
CA GLN A 58 14.03 1.29 -8.75
C GLN A 58 13.60 -0.06 -8.15
N ASP A 59 13.46 -1.07 -9.01
CA ASP A 59 13.13 -2.47 -8.66
C ASP A 59 11.64 -2.85 -8.42
N ALA A 60 10.67 -1.95 -8.65
CA ALA A 60 9.28 -2.40 -8.74
C ALA A 60 8.99 -2.91 -10.16
N VAL A 61 8.78 -4.23 -10.29
CA VAL A 61 8.24 -4.81 -11.53
C VAL A 61 6.81 -4.30 -11.69
N LEU A 62 6.64 -3.21 -12.44
CA LEU A 62 5.34 -2.73 -12.89
C LEU A 62 4.79 -3.76 -13.89
N LEU A 63 3.97 -4.68 -13.38
CA LEU A 63 3.35 -5.73 -14.18
C LEU A 63 2.27 -5.11 -15.06
N ASP A 64 2.65 -4.80 -16.30
CA ASP A 64 1.73 -4.42 -17.35
C ASP A 64 0.87 -5.62 -17.74
N ARG A 65 -0.42 -5.59 -17.34
CA ARG A 65 -1.41 -6.63 -17.69
C ARG A 65 -1.55 -6.84 -19.19
N GLN A 66 -1.37 -5.81 -20.03
CA GLN A 66 -1.43 -5.95 -21.48
C GLN A 66 -0.21 -6.69 -22.04
N ARG A 67 0.97 -6.51 -21.46
CA ARG A 67 2.18 -7.26 -21.85
C ARG A 67 2.16 -8.70 -21.36
N LEU A 68 1.53 -8.98 -20.22
CA LEU A 68 1.27 -10.36 -19.76
C LEU A 68 0.31 -11.12 -20.69
N LEU A 69 -0.65 -10.42 -21.31
CA LEU A 69 -1.53 -11.00 -22.35
C LEU A 69 -0.78 -11.35 -23.64
N LEU A 70 0.35 -10.71 -23.93
CA LEU A 70 1.22 -11.10 -25.05
C LEU A 70 1.96 -12.42 -24.78
N LEU A 71 1.98 -12.90 -23.53
CA LEU A 71 2.51 -14.21 -23.15
C LEU A 71 1.46 -15.33 -23.23
N LEU A 72 0.16 -15.03 -23.46
CA LEU A 72 -0.89 -16.05 -23.65
C LEU A 72 -0.58 -17.11 -24.73
N PRO A 73 0.06 -16.77 -25.87
CA PRO A 73 0.45 -17.76 -26.87
C PRO A 73 1.46 -18.78 -26.34
N LEU A 74 2.30 -18.40 -25.36
CA LEU A 74 3.26 -19.29 -24.69
C LEU A 74 2.59 -20.18 -23.63
N LEU A 75 1.44 -19.78 -23.09
CA LEU A 75 0.64 -20.56 -22.12
C LEU A 75 -0.09 -21.77 -22.74
N LEU A 76 -0.37 -21.74 -24.04
CA LEU A 76 -1.10 -22.80 -24.77
C LEU A 76 -0.28 -24.10 -24.96
N CYS A 77 0.98 -24.13 -24.53
CA CYS A 77 1.91 -25.22 -24.82
C CYS A 77 2.38 -26.04 -23.60
N THR A 78 1.80 -25.88 -22.40
CA THR A 78 2.28 -26.60 -21.19
C THR A 78 1.31 -27.71 -20.72
N PRO A 79 1.81 -28.90 -20.33
CA PRO A 79 0.92 -30.03 -20.06
C PRO A 79 0.85 -30.56 -18.61
N LEU A 80 -0.25 -31.27 -18.32
CA LEU A 80 -0.92 -31.47 -17.03
C LEU A 80 -0.39 -32.50 -15.98
N PRO A 81 0.48 -33.50 -16.23
CA PRO A 81 0.72 -34.56 -15.21
C PRO A 81 1.56 -34.14 -14.00
N SER A 82 2.12 -32.93 -14.02
CA SER A 82 3.10 -32.46 -13.02
C SER A 82 2.47 -31.73 -11.84
N VAL A 83 1.17 -31.44 -11.90
CA VAL A 83 0.45 -30.63 -10.91
C VAL A 83 0.15 -31.42 -9.62
N ALA A 84 -0.06 -32.73 -9.68
CA ALA A 84 -0.30 -33.57 -8.50
C ALA A 84 0.94 -33.74 -7.62
N LYS A 85 2.12 -33.95 -8.22
CA LYS A 85 3.40 -33.98 -7.50
C LYS A 85 3.76 -32.62 -6.90
N LEU A 86 3.38 -31.52 -7.57
CA LEU A 86 3.55 -30.17 -7.05
C LEU A 86 2.60 -29.88 -5.87
N LEU A 87 1.36 -30.37 -5.93
CA LEU A 87 0.36 -30.26 -4.84
C LEU A 87 0.74 -31.08 -3.61
N GLU A 88 1.30 -32.29 -3.78
CA GLU A 88 1.85 -33.08 -2.68
C GLU A 88 3.10 -32.43 -2.05
N ALA A 89 3.97 -31.83 -2.85
CA ALA A 89 5.12 -31.08 -2.36
C ALA A 89 4.74 -29.76 -1.65
N VAL A 90 3.63 -29.14 -2.03
CA VAL A 90 3.05 -27.96 -1.34
C VAL A 90 2.41 -28.34 0.00
N GLN A 91 2.11 -29.62 0.24
CA GLN A 91 1.54 -30.14 1.48
C GLN A 91 2.56 -30.85 2.40
N GLY A 92 3.81 -31.05 1.94
CA GLY A 92 4.89 -31.73 2.67
C GLY A 92 6.12 -30.85 2.95
N ASP A 93 7.13 -31.44 3.61
CA ASP A 93 8.37 -30.75 4.00
C ASP A 93 9.34 -30.62 2.80
N TRP A 94 9.85 -29.41 2.57
CA TRP A 94 10.33 -28.87 1.29
C TRP A 94 11.78 -29.24 0.91
N ALA A 95 12.38 -30.24 1.55
CA ALA A 95 13.85 -30.43 1.50
C ALA A 95 14.41 -31.09 0.22
N LEU A 96 13.59 -31.53 -0.75
CA LEU A 96 14.08 -32.35 -1.88
C LEU A 96 13.31 -32.11 -3.19
N ILE A 97 13.52 -30.97 -3.87
CA ILE A 97 13.17 -30.85 -5.30
C ILE A 97 14.42 -30.41 -6.07
N GLY A 98 14.96 -31.33 -6.88
CA GLY A 98 16.14 -31.08 -7.70
C GLY A 98 15.79 -30.55 -9.08
N ALA A 99 16.76 -29.89 -9.75
CA ALA A 99 16.59 -29.32 -11.10
C ALA A 99 16.09 -30.32 -12.17
N LYS A 100 16.25 -31.62 -11.92
CA LYS A 100 15.80 -32.72 -12.81
C LYS A 100 14.29 -32.93 -12.76
N ASP A 101 13.65 -32.67 -11.63
CA ASP A 101 12.20 -32.81 -11.44
C ASP A 101 11.43 -31.67 -12.12
N ILE A 102 12.04 -30.47 -12.14
CA ILE A 102 11.54 -29.29 -12.88
C ILE A 102 11.62 -29.54 -14.39
N ALA A 103 12.70 -30.14 -14.88
CA ALA A 103 12.87 -30.44 -16.30
C ALA A 103 11.86 -31.48 -16.83
N ALA A 104 11.50 -32.48 -16.02
CA ALA A 104 10.51 -33.49 -16.39
C ALA A 104 9.09 -32.93 -16.51
N ALA A 105 8.74 -31.90 -15.73
CA ALA A 105 7.42 -31.29 -15.76
C ALA A 105 7.13 -30.51 -17.05
N VAL A 106 8.18 -30.10 -17.77
CA VAL A 106 8.11 -29.30 -18.99
C VAL A 106 7.90 -30.18 -20.26
N ALA A 107 8.04 -31.51 -20.15
CA ALA A 107 8.25 -32.37 -21.33
C ALA A 107 7.04 -33.20 -21.86
N ALA A 108 5.84 -33.21 -21.26
CA ALA A 108 4.84 -34.27 -21.55
C ALA A 108 3.50 -33.78 -22.14
N PRO A 109 3.25 -33.66 -23.46
CA PRO A 109 2.17 -32.83 -24.00
C PRO A 109 0.75 -33.45 -24.03
N ILE A 110 -0.25 -32.54 -24.05
CA ILE A 110 -1.68 -32.62 -24.49
C ILE A 110 -2.72 -33.36 -23.61
N ALA A 111 -3.59 -32.59 -22.92
CA ALA A 111 -5.08 -32.74 -22.84
C ALA A 111 -5.66 -32.09 -21.55
N GLY A 112 -6.17 -30.85 -21.63
CA GLY A 112 -6.98 -30.27 -20.52
C GLY A 112 -6.83 -28.75 -20.30
N GLY A 113 -7.18 -27.95 -21.30
CA GLY A 113 -6.84 -26.51 -21.36
C GLY A 113 -7.41 -25.58 -20.27
N ALA A 114 -8.47 -25.94 -19.54
CA ALA A 114 -9.10 -25.01 -18.59
C ALA A 114 -8.46 -25.00 -17.19
N LEU A 115 -7.97 -26.16 -16.70
CA LEU A 115 -7.34 -26.28 -15.37
C LEU A 115 -5.85 -25.84 -15.38
N ALA A 116 -5.17 -25.99 -16.52
CA ALA A 116 -3.77 -25.57 -16.70
C ALA A 116 -3.61 -24.03 -16.65
N ALA A 117 -4.57 -23.28 -17.18
CA ALA A 117 -4.57 -21.81 -17.10
C ALA A 117 -4.67 -21.32 -15.65
N ALA A 118 -5.51 -21.94 -14.82
CA ALA A 118 -5.63 -21.57 -13.41
C ALA A 118 -4.34 -21.88 -12.64
N ALA A 119 -3.74 -23.05 -12.87
CA ALA A 119 -2.46 -23.43 -12.23
C ALA A 119 -1.31 -22.51 -12.67
N LEU A 120 -1.22 -22.15 -13.95
CA LEU A 120 -0.16 -21.27 -14.44
C LEU A 120 -0.35 -19.82 -13.98
N ILE A 121 -1.59 -19.34 -13.87
CA ILE A 121 -1.89 -18.06 -13.22
C ILE A 121 -1.46 -18.09 -11.75
N GLN A 122 -1.70 -19.19 -11.03
CA GLN A 122 -1.26 -19.33 -9.64
C GLN A 122 0.26 -19.41 -9.51
N ILE A 123 0.96 -20.13 -10.39
CA ILE A 123 2.43 -20.22 -10.42
C ILE A 123 3.05 -18.87 -10.79
N VAL A 124 2.55 -18.19 -11.82
CA VAL A 124 3.01 -16.84 -12.20
C VAL A 124 2.70 -15.86 -11.08
N THR A 125 1.50 -15.91 -10.49
CA THR A 125 1.16 -15.05 -9.34
C THR A 125 2.05 -15.34 -8.14
N PHE A 126 2.35 -16.59 -7.84
CA PHE A 126 3.25 -17.02 -6.76
C PHE A 126 4.69 -16.59 -7.01
N ALA A 127 5.21 -16.84 -8.21
CA ALA A 127 6.55 -16.43 -8.65
C ALA A 127 6.68 -14.91 -8.60
N LEU A 128 5.70 -14.16 -9.11
CA LEU A 128 5.66 -12.70 -9.00
C LEU A 128 5.58 -12.25 -7.55
N THR A 129 4.78 -12.90 -6.70
CA THR A 129 4.68 -12.55 -5.28
C THR A 129 6.00 -12.82 -4.54
N LYS A 130 6.76 -13.86 -4.92
CA LYS A 130 8.09 -14.13 -4.35
C LYS A 130 9.18 -13.22 -4.90
N LEU A 131 9.13 -12.90 -6.20
CA LEU A 131 10.11 -12.04 -6.86
C LEU A 131 9.93 -10.56 -6.50
N THR A 132 8.70 -10.09 -6.28
CA THR A 132 8.42 -8.70 -5.87
C THR A 132 8.27 -8.53 -4.35
N GLY A 133 8.59 -9.56 -3.55
CA GLY A 133 8.38 -9.54 -2.09
C GLY A 133 6.93 -9.28 -1.66
N GLY A 134 5.96 -9.56 -2.53
CA GLY A 134 4.52 -9.38 -2.30
C GLY A 134 4.00 -7.95 -2.35
N LYS A 135 4.88 -6.94 -2.47
CA LYS A 135 4.51 -5.52 -2.60
C LYS A 135 4.11 -5.24 -4.05
N ILE A 136 2.82 -5.38 -4.36
CA ILE A 136 2.28 -4.94 -5.65
C ILE A 136 1.59 -3.61 -5.47
N PHE A 137 2.19 -2.59 -6.06
CA PHE A 137 1.63 -1.26 -6.22
C PHE A 137 1.59 -0.96 -7.72
N THR A 138 0.42 -0.66 -8.27
CA THR A 138 0.26 -0.39 -9.70
C THR A 138 -0.15 1.06 -9.97
N GLY A 139 -0.23 1.90 -8.94
CA GLY A 139 -0.57 3.32 -9.09
C GLY A 139 0.64 4.16 -9.54
N THR A 140 0.43 5.47 -9.60
CA THR A 140 1.50 6.46 -9.82
C THR A 140 1.67 7.32 -8.59
N LYS A 141 2.90 7.46 -8.06
CA LYS A 141 3.20 8.41 -6.96
C LYS A 141 3.92 9.65 -7.49
N PHE A 142 3.64 10.77 -6.85
CA PHE A 142 4.23 12.07 -7.11
C PHE A 142 4.78 12.63 -5.79
N SER A 143 6.03 13.05 -5.77
CA SER A 143 6.67 13.58 -4.57
C SER A 143 6.42 15.08 -4.44
N THR A 144 6.03 15.55 -3.24
CA THR A 144 5.94 16.99 -2.97
C THR A 144 7.30 17.64 -2.72
N ALA A 145 8.40 16.88 -2.60
CA ALA A 145 9.73 17.45 -2.47
C ALA A 145 10.21 18.17 -3.73
N SER A 146 9.59 17.93 -4.89
CA SER A 146 9.95 18.59 -6.14
C SER A 146 9.33 19.98 -6.31
N ILE A 147 8.56 20.46 -5.34
CA ILE A 147 7.89 21.76 -5.44
C ILE A 147 8.95 22.87 -5.44
N ASP A 148 8.94 23.68 -6.50
CA ASP A 148 9.77 24.88 -6.60
C ASP A 148 9.15 26.00 -5.76
N ALA A 149 9.69 26.23 -4.57
CA ALA A 149 9.22 27.25 -3.62
C ALA A 149 9.16 28.67 -4.21
N THR A 150 9.91 28.96 -5.28
CA THR A 150 9.91 30.28 -5.92
C THR A 150 8.75 30.45 -6.89
N LYS A 151 8.35 29.37 -7.58
CA LYS A 151 7.32 29.39 -8.64
C LYS A 151 5.96 28.89 -8.16
N GLN A 152 5.93 28.01 -7.16
CA GLN A 152 4.75 27.26 -6.74
C GLN A 152 4.38 27.55 -5.28
N ARG A 153 4.41 28.83 -4.88
CA ARG A 153 4.19 29.27 -3.49
C ARG A 153 2.84 28.83 -2.93
N GLU A 154 1.78 28.90 -3.72
CA GLU A 154 0.43 28.51 -3.30
C GLU A 154 0.36 27.00 -3.04
N LEU A 155 0.89 26.18 -3.95
CA LEU A 155 0.96 24.73 -3.78
C LEU A 155 1.82 24.33 -2.58
N LEU A 156 2.95 25.01 -2.38
CA LEU A 156 3.79 24.81 -1.20
C LEU A 156 3.02 25.12 0.09
N ALA A 157 2.24 26.20 0.12
CA ALA A 157 1.41 26.56 1.26
C ALA A 157 0.35 25.48 1.56
N VAL A 158 -0.24 24.86 0.54
CA VAL A 158 -1.17 23.73 0.70
C VAL A 158 -0.47 22.53 1.35
N VAL A 159 0.72 22.15 0.87
CA VAL A 159 1.49 21.02 1.43
C VAL A 159 1.93 21.31 2.87
N GLU A 160 2.41 22.51 3.15
CA GLU A 160 2.81 22.90 4.51
C GLU A 160 1.62 22.98 5.47
N ALA A 161 0.45 23.42 5.02
CA ALA A 161 -0.77 23.36 5.80
C ALA A 161 -1.19 21.91 6.11
N ALA A 162 -1.10 21.00 5.13
CA ALA A 162 -1.38 19.58 5.34
C ALA A 162 -0.42 18.96 6.37
N LYS A 163 0.89 19.24 6.25
CA LYS A 163 1.91 18.82 7.21
C LYS A 163 1.63 19.39 8.62
N GLN A 164 1.30 20.66 8.73
CA GLN A 164 1.00 21.28 10.03
C GLN A 164 -0.23 20.64 10.70
N ARG A 165 -1.28 20.33 9.92
CA ARG A 165 -2.47 19.62 10.44
C ARG A 165 -2.13 18.21 10.89
N ALA A 166 -1.37 17.46 10.08
CA ALA A 166 -0.94 16.10 10.43
C ALA A 166 -0.07 16.09 11.71
N ALA A 167 0.87 17.03 11.82
CA ALA A 167 1.72 17.19 13.01
C ALA A 167 0.89 17.50 14.26
N SER A 168 -0.06 18.44 14.15
CA SER A 168 -0.94 18.81 15.27
C SER A 168 -1.84 17.64 15.70
N LEU A 169 -2.44 16.94 14.73
CA LEU A 169 -3.27 15.75 14.96
C LEU A 169 -2.49 14.63 15.64
N CYS A 170 -1.23 14.41 15.26
CA CYS A 170 -0.40 13.32 15.79
C CYS A 170 0.48 13.77 16.99
N CYS A 171 0.18 14.92 17.59
CA CYS A 171 0.92 15.46 18.73
C CYS A 171 2.45 15.50 18.52
N THR A 172 2.89 15.85 17.30
CA THR A 172 4.30 15.85 16.89
C THR A 172 4.64 17.12 16.10
N THR A 173 5.85 17.19 15.55
CA THR A 173 6.38 18.31 14.75
C THR A 173 6.60 17.89 13.30
N LYS A 174 6.68 18.87 12.39
CA LYS A 174 6.72 18.61 10.93
C LYS A 174 8.00 17.92 10.44
N ASP A 175 9.08 17.97 11.22
CA ASP A 175 10.34 17.28 10.99
C ASP A 175 10.21 15.76 11.21
N HIS A 176 9.24 15.30 11.98
CA HIS A 176 8.86 13.88 12.09
C HIS A 176 7.95 13.40 10.94
N LEU A 177 7.77 14.19 9.88
CA LEU A 177 6.94 13.78 8.74
C LEU A 177 7.83 13.42 7.55
N GLU A 178 7.63 12.23 6.99
CA GLU A 178 8.14 11.96 5.65
C GLU A 178 7.57 12.98 4.66
N VAL A 179 8.32 13.24 3.59
CA VAL A 179 7.84 14.06 2.47
C VAL A 179 6.50 13.49 1.99
N PRO A 180 5.40 14.27 2.03
CA PRO A 180 4.11 13.80 1.55
C PRO A 180 4.15 13.34 0.09
N THR A 181 3.37 12.31 -0.22
CA THR A 181 3.28 11.80 -1.59
C THR A 181 1.84 11.80 -2.08
N VAL A 182 1.62 12.42 -3.24
CA VAL A 182 0.34 12.34 -3.94
C VAL A 182 0.33 11.05 -4.75
N THR A 183 -0.73 10.25 -4.63
CA THR A 183 -0.86 8.97 -5.32
C THR A 183 -2.11 8.97 -6.20
N ARG A 184 -1.98 8.47 -7.43
CA ARG A 184 -3.08 8.24 -8.38
C ARG A 184 -3.28 6.75 -8.62
N TYR A 185 -4.54 6.33 -8.66
CA TYR A 185 -4.96 5.01 -9.16
C TYR A 185 -5.98 5.16 -10.29
N LEU A 186 -5.67 4.61 -11.46
CA LEU A 186 -6.56 4.44 -12.61
C LEU A 186 -7.42 3.17 -12.46
N PRO A 187 -8.45 2.95 -13.30
CA PRO A 187 -9.23 1.73 -13.27
C PRO A 187 -8.36 0.47 -13.38
N GLY A 188 -8.59 -0.47 -12.47
CA GLY A 188 -7.82 -1.71 -12.30
C GLY A 188 -6.56 -1.56 -11.44
N GLU A 189 -6.09 -0.34 -11.15
CA GLU A 189 -4.92 -0.12 -10.31
C GLU A 189 -5.26 -0.27 -8.82
N LEU A 190 -4.28 -0.75 -8.04
CA LEU A 190 -4.44 -1.09 -6.64
C LEU A 190 -3.10 -1.04 -5.88
N GLN A 191 -3.18 -1.12 -4.56
CA GLN A 191 -2.06 -1.44 -3.70
C GLN A 191 -2.42 -2.69 -2.89
N ARG A 192 -1.71 -3.80 -3.15
CA ARG A 192 -1.98 -5.08 -2.46
C ARG A 192 -1.79 -4.94 -0.95
N ARG A 193 -2.31 -5.92 -0.24
CA ARG A 193 -2.14 -6.06 1.20
C ARG A 193 -0.67 -5.91 1.58
N HIS A 194 -0.36 -4.92 2.40
CA HIS A 194 0.98 -4.61 2.89
C HIS A 194 0.90 -4.06 4.31
N ASN A 195 2.07 -3.89 4.94
CA ASN A 195 2.22 -3.12 6.17
C ASN A 195 3.14 -1.92 5.86
N ASP A 196 2.84 -0.77 6.45
CA ASP A 196 3.68 0.42 6.33
C ASP A 196 4.88 0.38 7.27
N ALA A 197 4.79 -0.34 8.38
CA ALA A 197 5.90 -0.53 9.30
C ALA A 197 6.84 -1.65 8.84
N ARG A 198 8.14 -1.47 9.13
CA ARG A 198 9.16 -2.48 8.90
C ARG A 198 9.02 -3.62 9.91
N PRO A 199 8.96 -4.90 9.48
CA PRO A 199 8.98 -6.02 10.39
C PRO A 199 10.35 -6.16 11.08
N ALA A 200 10.34 -6.70 12.30
CA ALA A 200 11.57 -6.94 13.05
C ALA A 200 12.48 -7.94 12.31
N GLY A 201 13.77 -7.63 12.26
CA GLY A 201 14.77 -8.50 11.62
C GLY A 201 14.80 -8.47 10.10
N ASP A 202 14.10 -7.55 9.43
CA ASP A 202 14.23 -7.30 7.97
C ASP A 202 15.54 -6.54 7.67
N PRO A 203 16.59 -7.21 7.18
CA PRO A 203 17.89 -6.56 6.98
C PRO A 203 17.89 -5.66 5.74
N ASP A 204 17.07 -5.97 4.73
CA ASP A 204 17.12 -5.34 3.41
C ASP A 204 16.52 -3.93 3.42
N ASN A 205 15.58 -3.67 4.33
CA ASN A 205 14.90 -2.37 4.42
C ASN A 205 15.36 -1.50 5.61
N TYR A 206 16.30 -1.95 6.45
CA TYR A 206 16.68 -1.20 7.65
C TYR A 206 17.24 0.19 7.32
N ASP A 207 18.22 0.26 6.43
CA ASP A 207 18.88 1.52 6.06
C ASP A 207 17.91 2.51 5.40
N VAL A 208 16.95 2.01 4.62
CA VAL A 208 15.91 2.83 3.98
C VAL A 208 15.00 3.49 5.01
N TYR A 209 14.55 2.74 6.02
CA TYR A 209 13.74 3.31 7.10
C TYR A 209 14.57 4.29 7.94
N MET A 210 15.80 3.92 8.33
CA MET A 210 16.65 4.80 9.14
C MET A 210 17.00 6.11 8.45
N LYS A 211 17.22 6.10 7.13
CA LYS A 211 17.44 7.33 6.34
C LYS A 211 16.21 8.26 6.33
N ASN A 212 15.02 7.71 6.53
CA ASN A 212 13.75 8.45 6.50
C ASN A 212 13.14 8.58 7.90
N GLY A 213 13.95 8.74 8.95
CA GLY A 213 13.44 8.96 10.31
C GLY A 213 13.03 7.69 11.06
N GLY A 214 13.49 6.52 10.65
CA GLY A 214 13.25 5.26 11.35
C GLY A 214 11.88 4.64 11.03
N GLN A 215 11.21 4.09 12.05
CA GLN A 215 9.94 3.39 11.86
C GLN A 215 8.80 4.36 11.46
N ARG A 216 7.89 3.91 10.59
CA ARG A 216 6.61 4.60 10.33
C ARG A 216 5.64 4.31 11.46
N MET A 217 5.34 5.32 12.26
CA MET A 217 4.57 5.22 13.49
C MET A 217 3.07 5.43 13.26
N VAL A 218 2.73 6.44 12.45
CA VAL A 218 1.35 6.81 12.11
C VAL A 218 1.26 7.03 10.61
N GLN A 219 0.15 6.60 10.00
CA GLN A 219 -0.18 6.94 8.62
C GLN A 219 -1.40 7.84 8.60
N VAL A 220 -1.27 9.01 7.97
CA VAL A 220 -2.35 9.95 7.67
C VAL A 220 -2.60 9.90 6.16
N LEU A 221 -3.61 9.14 5.74
CA LEU A 221 -4.01 8.97 4.35
C LEU A 221 -5.20 9.88 4.02
N THR A 222 -4.97 10.98 3.31
CA THR A 222 -6.03 11.90 2.90
C THR A 222 -6.56 11.54 1.53
N TYR A 223 -7.88 11.43 1.37
CA TYR A 223 -8.52 11.25 0.07
C TYR A 223 -8.70 12.60 -0.63
N LEU A 224 -8.16 12.74 -1.84
CA LEU A 224 -8.19 14.01 -2.59
C LEU A 224 -9.39 14.09 -3.55
N ASN A 225 -10.15 13.00 -3.69
CA ASN A 225 -11.44 12.98 -4.37
C ASN A 225 -12.38 11.93 -3.78
N THR A 226 -13.67 12.07 -4.07
CA THR A 226 -14.71 11.10 -3.68
C THR A 226 -14.87 10.06 -4.79
N LEU A 227 -15.02 8.80 -4.39
CA LEU A 227 -15.47 7.70 -5.26
C LEU A 227 -16.76 7.12 -4.70
N ALA A 228 -17.72 6.81 -5.57
CA ALA A 228 -18.94 6.13 -5.14
C ALA A 228 -18.61 4.68 -4.73
N PRO A 229 -19.40 4.01 -3.88
CA PRO A 229 -19.13 2.63 -3.47
C PRO A 229 -18.92 1.66 -4.64
N GLU A 230 -19.66 1.82 -5.73
CA GLU A 230 -19.57 1.03 -6.95
C GLU A 230 -18.28 1.28 -7.77
N ASP A 231 -17.61 2.41 -7.56
CA ASP A 231 -16.34 2.76 -8.21
C ASP A 231 -15.14 2.05 -7.55
N GLY A 232 -15.34 1.36 -6.43
CA GLY A 232 -14.28 0.69 -5.67
C GLY A 232 -13.26 1.66 -5.06
N GLY A 233 -12.00 1.24 -4.98
CA GLY A 233 -10.92 2.09 -4.47
C GLY A 233 -10.91 2.29 -2.96
N GLU A 234 -11.65 1.51 -2.17
CA GLU A 234 -11.62 1.59 -0.71
C GLU A 234 -10.26 1.23 -0.12
N THR A 235 -10.00 1.71 1.09
CA THR A 235 -8.89 1.20 1.91
C THR A 235 -9.43 0.11 2.82
N ARG A 236 -8.85 -1.10 2.73
CA ARG A 236 -9.31 -2.27 3.49
C ARG A 236 -8.28 -2.73 4.50
N PHE A 237 -8.70 -2.90 5.75
CA PHE A 237 -7.93 -3.56 6.81
C PHE A 237 -8.26 -5.05 6.84
N TRP A 238 -7.26 -5.90 7.06
CA TRP A 238 -7.42 -7.36 6.92
C TRP A 238 -7.43 -8.13 8.23
N ASP A 239 -7.03 -7.52 9.34
CA ASP A 239 -7.05 -8.21 10.62
C ASP A 239 -8.49 -8.45 11.08
N PRO A 240 -8.87 -9.69 11.44
CA PRO A 240 -10.23 -10.01 11.86
C PRO A 240 -10.71 -9.20 13.07
N LYS A 241 -9.79 -8.72 13.92
CA LYS A 241 -10.13 -7.90 15.09
C LYS A 241 -10.55 -6.49 14.70
N VAL A 242 -10.17 -5.99 13.52
CA VAL A 242 -10.59 -4.69 12.98
C VAL A 242 -11.92 -4.84 12.25
N GLY A 243 -12.95 -5.29 12.98
CA GLY A 243 -14.30 -5.45 12.47
C GLY A 243 -14.45 -6.46 11.32
N GLY A 244 -13.62 -7.51 11.25
CA GLY A 244 -13.73 -8.55 10.23
C GLY A 244 -13.40 -8.10 8.79
N GLY A 245 -12.80 -6.92 8.63
CA GLY A 245 -12.44 -6.40 7.32
C GLY A 245 -12.88 -4.96 7.07
N LEU A 246 -12.70 -4.05 8.03
CA LEU A 246 -13.05 -2.63 7.90
C LEU A 246 -12.64 -2.07 6.53
N ARG A 247 -13.60 -1.49 5.82
CA ARG A 247 -13.44 -0.83 4.52
C ARG A 247 -13.79 0.64 4.66
N VAL A 248 -12.90 1.51 4.19
CA VAL A 248 -13.09 2.96 4.22
C VAL A 248 -13.14 3.48 2.79
N HIS A 249 -14.28 4.04 2.40
CA HIS A 249 -14.48 4.58 1.06
C HIS A 249 -13.83 5.97 0.91
N PRO A 250 -13.25 6.30 -0.26
CA PRO A 250 -12.68 7.61 -0.51
C PRO A 250 -13.73 8.73 -0.46
N ARG A 251 -13.54 9.71 0.41
CA ARG A 251 -14.34 10.94 0.44
C ARG A 251 -13.41 12.15 0.44
N LYS A 252 -13.57 13.04 -0.53
CA LYS A 252 -12.69 14.19 -0.74
C LYS A 252 -12.56 15.03 0.53
N GLY A 253 -11.32 15.31 0.92
CA GLY A 253 -10.99 16.11 2.12
C GLY A 253 -10.89 15.31 3.41
N MET A 254 -11.36 14.06 3.43
CA MET A 254 -11.32 13.20 4.62
C MET A 254 -9.96 12.51 4.74
N ALA A 255 -9.42 12.44 5.96
CA ALA A 255 -8.22 11.66 6.26
C ALA A 255 -8.55 10.39 7.04
N LEU A 256 -7.94 9.28 6.63
CA LEU A 256 -7.91 8.01 7.35
C LEU A 256 -6.59 7.91 8.12
N VAL A 257 -6.68 7.67 9.43
CA VAL A 257 -5.53 7.63 10.35
C VAL A 257 -5.45 6.28 11.03
N PHE A 258 -4.27 5.67 10.99
CA PHE A 258 -3.99 4.38 11.64
C PHE A 258 -2.50 4.26 12.00
N PHE A 259 -2.14 3.23 12.78
CA PHE A 259 -0.86 3.17 13.50
C PHE A 259 -0.08 1.91 13.13
N PRO A 260 0.74 1.95 12.05
CA PRO A 260 1.50 0.79 11.60
C PRO A 260 2.45 0.20 12.66
N ALA A 261 2.88 1.00 13.64
CA ALA A 261 3.72 0.59 14.75
C ALA A 261 3.16 1.06 16.10
N PHE A 262 3.52 0.34 17.16
CA PHE A 262 3.34 0.76 18.54
C PHE A 262 4.35 1.85 18.90
N GLU A 263 4.12 2.55 20.01
CA GLU A 263 4.97 3.64 20.51
C GLU A 263 6.44 3.21 20.71
N ASP A 264 6.69 1.92 21.00
CA ASP A 264 8.03 1.35 21.12
C ASP A 264 8.76 1.13 19.77
N GLY A 265 8.12 1.47 18.65
CA GLY A 265 8.63 1.28 17.28
C GLY A 265 8.47 -0.13 16.72
N SER A 266 7.89 -1.05 17.49
CA SER A 266 7.57 -2.39 16.99
C SER A 266 6.34 -2.36 16.10
N MET A 267 6.39 -3.07 14.97
CA MET A 267 5.26 -3.17 14.03
C MET A 267 4.00 -3.72 14.72
N ASP A 268 2.83 -3.12 14.45
CA ASP A 268 1.53 -3.69 14.79
C ASP A 268 1.13 -4.71 13.71
N PRO A 269 1.11 -6.02 14.02
CA PRO A 269 0.78 -7.07 13.05
C PRO A 269 -0.69 -7.04 12.61
N ARG A 270 -1.53 -6.21 13.23
CA ARG A 270 -2.96 -6.08 12.94
C ARG A 270 -3.28 -4.98 11.93
N MET A 271 -2.28 -4.16 11.57
CA MET A 271 -2.40 -3.09 10.59
C MET A 271 -2.10 -3.43 9.10
N PRO A 272 -2.01 -4.70 8.66
CA PRO A 272 -1.99 -4.98 7.23
C PRO A 272 -3.25 -4.44 6.53
N HIS A 273 -3.04 -3.62 5.49
CA HIS A 273 -4.11 -2.97 4.75
C HIS A 273 -3.82 -2.97 3.23
N SER A 274 -4.85 -2.71 2.42
CA SER A 274 -4.76 -2.58 0.96
C SER A 274 -5.53 -1.37 0.46
N GLY A 275 -5.09 -0.81 -0.66
CA GLY A 275 -5.94 0.01 -1.52
C GLY A 275 -6.60 -0.92 -2.54
N GLU A 276 -7.89 -1.16 -2.38
CA GLU A 276 -8.65 -2.06 -3.25
C GLU A 276 -8.71 -1.50 -4.68
N PRO A 277 -8.93 -2.36 -5.70
CA PRO A 277 -8.95 -1.92 -7.09
C PRO A 277 -9.98 -0.82 -7.35
N VAL A 278 -9.59 0.19 -8.11
CA VAL A 278 -10.55 1.14 -8.69
C VAL A 278 -11.30 0.43 -9.81
N VAL A 279 -12.64 0.43 -9.75
CA VAL A 279 -13.51 -0.14 -10.80
C VAL A 279 -13.74 0.89 -11.90
N SER A 280 -14.08 2.11 -11.51
CA SER A 280 -14.34 3.24 -12.42
C SER A 280 -13.86 4.56 -11.83
N GLY A 281 -13.62 5.56 -12.69
CA GLY A 281 -13.06 6.85 -12.27
C GLY A 281 -11.56 6.80 -11.98
N VAL A 282 -11.08 7.71 -11.13
CA VAL A 282 -9.67 7.81 -10.74
C VAL A 282 -9.61 8.12 -9.25
N LYS A 283 -8.84 7.38 -8.46
CA LYS A 283 -8.59 7.66 -7.04
C LYS A 283 -7.34 8.51 -6.88
N TRP A 284 -7.42 9.53 -6.04
CA TRP A 284 -6.29 10.34 -5.62
C TRP A 284 -6.16 10.36 -4.09
N THR A 285 -4.94 10.19 -3.58
CA THR A 285 -4.65 10.29 -2.15
C THR A 285 -3.40 11.13 -1.89
N LEU A 286 -3.32 11.73 -0.71
CA LEU A 286 -2.10 12.27 -0.14
C LEU A 286 -1.69 11.38 1.05
N ASN A 287 -0.53 10.77 0.96
CA ASN A 287 0.04 9.94 2.02
C ASN A 287 1.02 10.77 2.83
N THR A 288 0.86 10.81 4.16
CA THR A 288 1.78 11.47 5.08
C THR A 288 2.06 10.53 6.26
N TRP A 289 3.30 10.05 6.35
CA TRP A 289 3.75 9.18 7.43
C TRP A 289 4.44 10.01 8.52
N VAL A 290 4.11 9.69 9.77
CA VAL A 290 4.87 10.14 10.95
C VAL A 290 5.94 9.12 11.26
N THR A 291 7.17 9.58 11.50
CA THR A 291 8.34 8.75 11.71
C THR A 291 8.80 8.79 13.17
N GLN A 292 9.49 7.73 13.59
CA GLN A 292 9.99 7.55 14.96
C GLN A 292 10.98 8.65 15.36
N TYR A 293 11.81 9.09 14.42
CA TYR A 293 12.83 10.12 14.58
C TYR A 293 12.61 11.23 13.53
N PRO A 294 13.16 12.43 13.75
CA PRO A 294 13.17 13.47 12.72
C PRO A 294 13.80 12.99 11.41
N THR A 295 13.25 13.47 10.30
CA THR A 295 13.68 13.15 8.92
C THR A 295 14.73 14.11 8.37
N SER A 296 15.06 15.16 9.13
CA SER A 296 16.01 16.23 8.78
C SER A 296 16.76 16.73 10.00
#